data_AF-C9K0C2-F1
#
_entry.id   AF-C9K0C2-F1
#
_cell.length_a   1.000
_cell.length_b   1.000
_cell.length_c   1.000
_cell.angle_alpha   90.00
_cell.angle_beta   90.00
_cell.angle_gamma   90.00
#
_symmetry.space_group_name_H-M   'P 1'
#
loop_
_entity.id
_entity.type
_entity.pdbx_description
1 polymer ?
#
loop_
_entity_poly.entity_id
_entity_poly.type
_entity_poly.pdbx_seq_one_letter_code
_entity_poly.pdbx_strand_id
1 'polypeptide(L)'
;MEYMAESTDRSPGHILCCECGVPISPNPANICVACLRSKVDISQGIPKQVSISFCKQCQRYFQPPGTWIQCALESRELLALCLKKIKAPLSKVRLVDAGFVWTEPHSKRLKVKLTIQKEVMNGAILQQVFVVDYVVQSQMCGDCHRVEAKDFWKAVIQVRQK
;
A
#
# COMPACT_ATOMS: atom_id res chain seq x y z
N MET A 1 49.80 -10.07 37.41
CA MET A 1 49.23 -11.32 36.89
C MET A 1 47.81 -10.99 36.47
N GLU A 2 47.67 -10.51 35.24
CA GLU A 2 46.40 -10.06 34.68
C GLU A 2 45.68 -11.28 34.13
N TYR A 3 44.52 -11.60 34.70
CA TYR A 3 43.66 -12.69 34.29
C TYR A 3 42.81 -12.22 33.11
N MET A 4 43.12 -12.73 31.90
CA MET A 4 42.32 -12.49 30.71
C MET A 4 40.97 -13.21 30.87
N ALA A 5 39.88 -12.45 30.86
CA ALA A 5 38.53 -13.01 30.81
C ALA A 5 38.26 -13.56 29.40
N GLU A 6 38.21 -14.89 29.26
CA GLU A 6 37.72 -15.52 28.03
C GLU A 6 36.23 -15.20 27.84
N SER A 7 35.94 -14.38 26.84
CA SER A 7 34.58 -14.19 26.35
C SER A 7 34.12 -15.47 25.65
N THR A 8 33.34 -16.30 26.33
CA THR A 8 32.64 -17.42 25.68
C THR A 8 31.60 -16.89 24.70
N ASP A 9 32.02 -16.70 23.44
CA ASP A 9 31.12 -16.44 22.32
C ASP A 9 30.28 -17.70 22.07
N ARG A 10 29.08 -17.75 22.64
CA ARG A 10 28.11 -18.81 22.35
C ARG A 10 27.64 -18.65 20.91
N SER A 11 28.23 -19.42 20.00
CA SER A 11 27.74 -19.52 18.62
C SER A 11 26.27 -19.97 18.65
N PRO A 12 25.34 -19.25 17.99
CA PRO A 12 23.95 -19.68 17.94
C PRO A 12 23.88 -21.06 17.27
N GLY A 13 23.30 -22.05 17.97
CA GLY A 13 23.13 -23.39 17.43
C GLY A 13 22.31 -23.34 16.13
N HIS A 14 22.76 -23.99 15.08
CA HIS A 14 22.06 -24.07 13.81
C HIS A 14 21.25 -25.36 13.71
N ILE A 15 20.05 -25.28 13.13
CA ILE A 15 19.22 -26.44 12.77
C ILE A 15 19.15 -26.56 11.26
N LEU A 16 18.87 -27.76 10.74
CA LEU A 16 18.65 -27.94 9.30
C LEU A 16 17.18 -27.69 8.97
N CYS A 17 16.92 -26.98 7.86
CA CYS A 17 15.59 -26.83 7.32
C CYS A 17 14.98 -28.19 6.98
N CYS A 18 13.74 -28.46 7.42
CA CYS A 18 13.09 -29.75 7.23
C CYS A 18 12.80 -30.14 5.77
N GLU A 19 12.91 -29.22 4.81
CA GLU A 19 12.65 -29.49 3.38
C GLU A 19 13.90 -29.56 2.52
N CYS A 20 14.80 -28.59 2.69
CA CYS A 20 15.95 -28.42 1.80
C CYS A 20 17.29 -28.69 2.50
N GLY A 21 17.29 -28.96 3.81
CA GLY A 21 18.51 -29.27 4.57
C GLY A 21 19.47 -28.10 4.77
N VAL A 22 19.12 -26.87 4.38
CA VAL A 22 19.97 -25.69 4.58
C VAL A 22 20.10 -25.36 6.08
N PRO A 23 21.30 -25.05 6.60
CA PRO A 23 21.48 -24.62 7.99
C PRO A 23 20.82 -23.26 8.24
N ILE A 24 19.94 -23.19 9.22
CA ILE A 24 19.19 -22.00 9.63
C ILE A 24 19.34 -21.74 11.12
N SER A 25 19.08 -20.50 11.55
CA SER A 25 18.86 -20.24 12.97
C SER A 25 17.52 -20.85 13.41
N PRO A 26 17.41 -21.34 14.66
CA PRO A 26 16.18 -21.92 15.17
C PRO A 26 15.03 -20.92 15.06
N ASN A 27 13.96 -21.32 14.38
CA ASN A 27 12.74 -20.54 14.23
C ASN A 27 11.52 -21.42 14.55
N PRO A 28 10.37 -20.85 14.94
CA PRO A 28 9.21 -21.66 15.35
C PRO A 28 8.63 -22.54 14.24
N ALA A 29 8.99 -22.28 12.97
CA ALA A 29 8.56 -23.05 11.82
C ALA A 29 9.53 -24.18 11.42
N ASN A 30 10.75 -24.21 11.96
CA ASN A 30 11.87 -25.09 11.53
C ASN A 30 12.09 -25.16 10.00
N ILE A 31 11.72 -24.10 9.28
CA ILE A 31 11.76 -23.99 7.82
C ILE A 31 12.55 -22.73 7.44
N CYS A 32 13.39 -22.80 6.41
CA CYS A 32 14.14 -21.65 5.92
C CYS A 32 13.21 -20.61 5.23
N VAL A 33 13.63 -19.35 5.20
CA VAL A 33 12.82 -18.25 4.62
C VAL A 33 12.46 -18.51 3.14
N ALA A 34 13.33 -19.18 2.38
CA ALA A 34 13.08 -19.50 0.97
C ALA A 34 11.93 -20.51 0.80
N CYS A 35 12.00 -21.65 1.51
CA CYS A 35 10.95 -22.67 1.52
C CYS A 35 9.63 -22.13 2.10
N LEU A 36 9.69 -21.24 3.09
CA LEU A 36 8.48 -20.62 3.64
C LEU A 36 7.79 -19.70 2.62
N ARG A 37 8.57 -18.92 1.86
CA ARG A 37 8.06 -18.05 0.78
C ARG A 37 7.47 -18.82 -0.40
N SER A 38 7.99 -20.00 -0.71
CA SER A 38 7.43 -20.83 -1.81
C SER A 38 6.10 -21.47 -1.44
N LYS A 39 5.82 -21.66 -0.15
CA LYS A 39 4.57 -22.28 0.32
C LYS A 39 3.48 -21.27 0.66
N VAL A 40 3.86 -20.14 1.26
CA VAL A 40 2.90 -19.18 1.83
C VAL A 40 3.09 -17.81 1.19
N ASP A 41 2.14 -17.45 0.32
CA ASP A 41 2.04 -16.11 -0.22
C ASP A 41 1.16 -15.22 0.67
N ILE A 42 1.77 -14.22 1.30
CA ILE A 42 1.04 -13.28 2.17
C ILE A 42 0.17 -12.32 1.34
N SER A 43 0.58 -12.02 0.10
CA SER A 43 -0.14 -11.11 -0.79
C SER A 43 -1.45 -11.67 -1.37
N GLN A 44 -1.81 -12.91 -1.06
CA GLN A 44 -3.05 -13.52 -1.57
C GLN A 44 -4.28 -12.73 -1.09
N GLY A 45 -5.10 -12.29 -2.03
CA GLY A 45 -6.31 -11.51 -1.77
C GLY A 45 -6.12 -9.98 -1.83
N ILE A 46 -4.89 -9.47 -2.00
CA ILE A 46 -4.67 -8.05 -2.27
C ILE A 46 -4.66 -7.85 -3.79
N PRO A 47 -5.51 -6.95 -4.33
CA PRO A 47 -5.51 -6.66 -5.76
C PRO A 47 -4.19 -5.98 -6.16
N LYS A 48 -3.51 -6.53 -7.17
CA LYS A 48 -2.29 -5.92 -7.74
C LYS A 48 -2.58 -4.71 -8.62
N GLN A 49 -3.82 -4.56 -9.06
CA GLN A 49 -4.27 -3.44 -9.89
C GLN A 49 -5.54 -2.82 -9.30
N VAL A 50 -5.56 -1.50 -9.16
CA VAL A 50 -6.70 -0.75 -8.61
C VAL A 50 -6.93 0.51 -9.44
N SER A 51 -8.18 0.94 -9.63
CA SER A 51 -8.49 2.19 -10.32
C SER A 51 -8.72 3.36 -9.34
N ILE A 52 -8.23 4.54 -9.71
CA ILE A 52 -8.49 5.80 -9.02
C ILE A 52 -9.08 6.78 -10.02
N SER A 53 -10.17 7.45 -9.64
CA SER A 53 -10.77 8.48 -10.47
C SER A 53 -10.12 9.85 -10.24
N PHE A 54 -9.85 10.56 -11.33
CA PHE A 54 -9.22 11.88 -11.34
C PHE A 54 -9.99 12.83 -12.26
N CYS A 55 -10.27 14.04 -11.76
CA CYS A 55 -10.94 15.08 -12.53
C CYS A 55 -9.91 16.02 -13.16
N LYS A 56 -9.90 16.08 -14.50
CA LYS A 56 -8.94 16.90 -15.27
C LYS A 56 -9.12 18.40 -15.06
N GLN A 57 -10.34 18.87 -14.84
CA GLN A 57 -10.65 20.31 -14.78
C GLN A 57 -10.25 20.93 -13.44
N CYS A 58 -10.52 20.25 -12.33
CA CYS A 58 -10.20 20.76 -10.99
C CYS A 58 -8.96 20.09 -10.36
N GLN A 59 -8.33 19.14 -11.05
CA GLN A 59 -7.16 18.38 -10.59
C GLN A 59 -7.37 17.67 -9.25
N ARG A 60 -8.59 17.19 -9.01
CA ARG A 60 -8.97 16.48 -7.77
C ARG A 60 -9.06 14.98 -8.00
N TYR A 61 -8.67 14.22 -6.98
CA TYR A 61 -8.85 12.77 -6.89
C TYR A 61 -10.12 12.43 -6.13
N PHE A 62 -10.80 11.37 -6.56
CA PHE A 62 -12.02 10.89 -5.92
C PHE A 62 -11.72 10.00 -4.71
N GLN A 63 -12.22 10.41 -3.55
CA GLN A 63 -12.27 9.62 -2.33
C GLN A 63 -13.72 9.12 -2.11
N PRO A 64 -13.98 7.79 -2.16
CA PRO A 64 -15.24 7.23 -1.69
C PRO A 64 -15.46 7.62 -0.22
N PRO A 65 -16.68 8.01 0.18
CA PRO A 65 -17.98 7.79 -0.48
C PRO A 65 -18.45 8.86 -1.49
N GLY A 66 -17.73 9.98 -1.65
CA GLY A 66 -18.22 11.07 -2.51
C GLY A 66 -17.38 12.34 -2.52
N THR A 67 -16.26 12.36 -1.81
CA THR A 67 -15.44 13.57 -1.65
C THR A 67 -14.36 13.65 -2.72
N TRP A 68 -14.04 14.87 -3.14
CA TRP A 68 -12.99 15.14 -4.12
C TRP A 68 -11.92 15.96 -3.45
N ILE A 69 -10.69 15.46 -3.45
CA ILE A 69 -9.56 16.06 -2.73
C ILE A 69 -8.49 16.42 -3.75
N GLN A 70 -7.94 17.62 -3.65
CA GLN A 70 -6.79 18.03 -4.44
C GLN A 70 -5.54 17.43 -3.80
N CYS A 71 -4.76 16.69 -4.57
CA CYS A 71 -3.51 16.10 -4.11
C CYS A 71 -2.44 16.29 -5.20
N ALA A 72 -1.22 16.62 -4.81
CA ALA A 72 -0.09 16.62 -5.73
C ALA A 72 0.33 15.18 -6.08
N LEU A 73 0.96 15.00 -7.25
CA LEU A 73 1.59 13.73 -7.62
C LEU A 73 2.66 13.37 -6.57
N GLU A 74 2.77 12.08 -6.26
CA GLU A 74 3.73 11.55 -5.27
C GLU A 74 3.65 12.19 -3.86
N SER A 75 2.52 12.80 -3.52
CA SER A 75 2.29 13.38 -2.19
C SER A 75 1.85 12.34 -1.15
N ARG A 76 2.08 12.66 0.14
CA ARG A 76 1.57 11.88 1.28
C ARG A 76 0.06 11.70 1.25
N GLU A 77 -0.68 12.71 0.79
CA GLU A 77 -2.13 12.69 0.71
C GLU A 77 -2.63 11.69 -0.34
N LEU A 78 -1.96 11.63 -1.49
CA LEU A 78 -2.24 10.66 -2.53
C LEU A 78 -1.96 9.24 -2.03
N LEU A 79 -0.87 9.04 -1.28
CA LEU A 79 -0.55 7.76 -0.67
C LEU A 79 -1.65 7.31 0.31
N ALA A 80 -2.14 8.22 1.15
CA ALA A 80 -3.25 7.93 2.06
C ALA A 80 -4.53 7.54 1.29
N LEU A 81 -4.82 8.18 0.17
CA LEU A 81 -5.92 7.81 -0.72
C LEU A 81 -5.76 6.39 -1.29
N CYS A 82 -4.57 6.07 -1.81
CA CYS A 82 -4.21 4.75 -2.32
C CYS A 82 -4.40 3.66 -1.25
N LEU A 83 -3.92 3.89 -0.02
CA LEU A 83 -4.05 2.95 1.09
C LEU A 83 -5.51 2.78 1.53
N LYS A 84 -6.30 3.86 1.58
CA LYS A 84 -7.73 3.79 1.94
C LYS A 84 -8.51 2.91 0.97
N LYS A 85 -8.19 2.94 -0.33
CA LYS A 85 -8.84 2.09 -1.34
C LYS A 85 -8.60 0.60 -1.13
N ILE A 86 -7.46 0.22 -0.54
CA ILE A 86 -7.08 -1.18 -0.29
C ILE A 86 -7.25 -1.54 1.21
N LYS A 87 -7.91 -0.69 2.00
CA LYS A 87 -8.03 -0.88 3.46
C LYS A 87 -8.62 -2.24 3.87
N ALA A 88 -9.61 -2.74 3.13
CA ALA A 88 -10.27 -4.00 3.47
C ALA A 88 -9.35 -5.23 3.30
N PRO A 89 -8.65 -5.42 2.16
CA PRO A 89 -7.60 -6.45 2.07
C PRO A 89 -6.45 -6.25 3.07
N LEU A 90 -6.05 -4.99 3.31
CA LEU A 90 -4.89 -4.67 4.14
C LEU A 90 -5.14 -4.87 5.64
N SER A 91 -6.38 -4.98 6.11
CA SER A 91 -6.66 -5.15 7.55
C SER A 91 -6.19 -6.50 8.11
N LYS A 92 -6.03 -7.51 7.25
CA LYS A 92 -5.56 -8.85 7.62
C LYS A 92 -4.05 -8.94 7.79
N VAL A 93 -3.31 -7.89 7.41
CA VAL A 93 -1.86 -7.88 7.30
C VAL A 93 -1.32 -6.59 7.90
N ARG A 94 -0.17 -6.64 8.58
CA ARG A 94 0.45 -5.44 9.12
C ARG A 94 1.21 -4.71 8.00
N LEU A 95 0.84 -3.47 7.72
CA LEU A 95 1.62 -2.60 6.83
C LEU A 95 2.85 -2.09 7.59
N VAL A 96 4.04 -2.26 7.00
CA VAL A 96 5.31 -1.76 7.57
C VAL A 96 5.69 -0.44 6.92
N ASP A 97 5.67 -0.43 5.59
CA ASP A 97 6.15 0.69 4.78
C ASP A 97 5.38 0.76 3.47
N ALA A 98 5.23 1.98 2.94
CA ALA A 98 4.59 2.27 1.68
C ALA A 98 5.28 3.45 1.02
N GLY A 99 5.58 3.32 -0.27
CA GLY A 99 6.25 4.37 -1.04
C GLY A 99 5.88 4.34 -2.50
N PHE A 100 5.99 5.49 -3.17
CA PHE A 100 5.83 5.54 -4.63
C PHE A 100 7.08 5.02 -5.33
N VAL A 101 6.85 4.34 -6.44
CA VAL A 101 7.88 4.03 -7.42
C VAL A 101 7.66 4.98 -8.58
N TRP A 102 8.71 5.71 -8.96
CA TRP A 102 8.63 6.67 -10.05
C TRP A 102 8.09 5.99 -11.31
N THR A 103 7.14 6.67 -11.95
CA THR A 103 6.52 6.26 -13.21
C THR A 103 6.45 7.46 -14.14
N GLU A 104 6.56 7.21 -15.43
CA GLU A 104 6.44 8.25 -16.46
C GLU A 104 5.12 9.05 -16.29
N PRO A 105 5.15 10.40 -16.26
CA PRO A 105 3.98 11.25 -16.01
C PRO A 105 2.78 10.99 -16.94
N HIS A 106 3.04 10.60 -18.19
CA HIS A 106 2.01 10.39 -19.21
C HIS A 106 1.36 9.00 -19.14
N SER A 107 1.90 8.09 -18.34
CA SER A 107 1.45 6.69 -18.29
C SER A 107 0.06 6.52 -17.69
N LYS A 108 -0.47 7.55 -17.00
CA LYS A 108 -1.72 7.49 -16.21
C LYS A 108 -1.74 6.30 -15.24
N ARG A 109 -0.57 5.88 -14.79
CA ARG A 109 -0.38 4.78 -13.84
C ARG A 109 0.49 5.28 -12.72
N LEU A 110 0.15 4.90 -11.50
CA LEU A 110 0.92 5.17 -10.30
C LEU A 110 1.34 3.83 -9.70
N LYS A 111 2.62 3.65 -9.43
CA LYS A 111 3.12 2.43 -8.80
C LYS A 111 3.41 2.69 -7.34
N VAL A 112 2.82 1.88 -6.47
CA VAL A 112 3.08 1.96 -5.02
C VAL A 112 3.71 0.66 -4.57
N LYS A 113 4.92 0.77 -4.03
CA LYS A 113 5.62 -0.33 -3.34
C LYS A 113 5.06 -0.42 -1.93
N LEU A 114 4.57 -1.61 -1.57
CA LEU A 114 4.06 -1.91 -0.24
C LEU A 114 4.93 -2.99 0.40
N THR A 115 5.30 -2.76 1.66
CA THR A 115 6.00 -3.72 2.50
C THR A 115 5.01 -4.19 3.57
N ILE A 116 4.68 -5.47 3.53
CA ILE A 116 3.69 -6.09 4.42
C ILE A 116 4.32 -7.17 5.29
N GLN A 117 3.80 -7.33 6.50
CA GLN A 117 4.18 -8.35 7.48
C GLN A 117 2.95 -9.13 7.92
N LYS A 118 3.07 -10.46 7.93
CA LYS A 118 2.05 -11.35 8.49
C LYS A 118 2.72 -12.45 9.29
N GLU A 119 2.05 -12.85 10.36
CA GLU A 119 2.40 -14.05 11.11
C GLU A 119 1.94 -15.30 10.35
N VAL A 120 2.85 -16.24 10.18
CA VAL A 120 2.69 -17.52 9.49
C VAL A 120 3.15 -18.62 10.44
N MET A 121 2.52 -19.80 10.39
CA MET A 121 2.90 -21.04 11.08
C MET A 121 3.58 -20.87 12.46
N ASN A 122 2.79 -20.97 13.53
CA ASN A 122 3.28 -20.95 14.92
C ASN A 122 4.10 -19.70 15.30
N GLY A 123 3.77 -18.53 14.73
CA GLY A 123 4.32 -17.24 15.15
C GLY A 123 5.56 -16.76 14.38
N ALA A 124 5.93 -17.42 13.27
CA ALA A 124 6.98 -16.89 12.39
C ALA A 124 6.47 -15.64 11.63
N ILE A 125 7.16 -14.51 11.78
CA ILE A 125 6.81 -13.28 11.07
C ILE A 125 7.50 -13.28 9.71
N LEU A 126 6.72 -13.25 8.63
CA LEU A 126 7.24 -13.14 7.27
C LEU A 126 6.92 -11.76 6.70
N GLN A 127 7.95 -11.13 6.15
CA GLN A 127 7.86 -9.84 5.45
C GLN A 127 7.97 -10.06 3.94
N GLN A 128 7.04 -9.45 3.20
CA GLN A 128 6.99 -9.50 1.74
C GLN A 128 6.81 -8.09 1.18
N VAL A 129 7.47 -7.84 0.04
CA VAL A 129 7.40 -6.59 -0.69
C VAL A 129 6.75 -6.86 -2.04
N PHE A 130 5.78 -6.04 -2.42
CA PHE A 130 5.16 -6.11 -3.73
C PHE A 130 4.75 -4.71 -4.21
N VAL A 131 4.48 -4.59 -5.51
CA VAL A 131 4.06 -3.32 -6.12
C VAL A 131 2.60 -3.44 -6.53
N VAL A 132 1.82 -2.39 -6.24
CA VAL A 132 0.43 -2.24 -6.69
C VAL A 132 0.38 -1.15 -7.75
N ASP A 133 -0.23 -1.50 -8.88
CA ASP A 133 -0.45 -0.61 -10.01
C ASP A 133 -1.81 0.09 -9.86
N TYR A 134 -1.79 1.40 -9.65
CA TYR A 134 -2.99 2.22 -9.66
C TYR A 134 -3.21 2.85 -11.04
N VAL A 135 -4.32 2.52 -11.69
CA VAL A 135 -4.73 3.09 -12.97
C VAL A 135 -5.54 4.36 -12.72
N VAL A 136 -5.08 5.49 -13.26
CA VAL A 136 -5.76 6.78 -13.14
C VAL A 136 -6.82 6.88 -14.24
N GLN A 137 -8.08 6.74 -13.85
CA GLN A 137 -9.24 6.91 -14.71
C GLN A 137 -9.70 8.37 -14.69
N SER A 138 -9.96 8.93 -15.87
CA SER A 138 -10.50 10.29 -15.97
C SER A 138 -11.99 10.28 -15.69
N GLN A 139 -12.43 11.01 -14.66
CA GLN A 139 -13.84 11.15 -14.31
C GLN A 139 -14.11 12.59 -13.90
N MET A 140 -15.19 13.17 -14.40
CA MET A 140 -15.59 14.53 -14.03
C MET A 140 -16.22 14.53 -12.63
N CYS A 141 -15.83 15.49 -11.79
CA CYS A 141 -16.48 15.68 -10.49
C CYS A 141 -17.85 16.35 -10.66
N GLY A 142 -18.72 16.20 -9.67
CA GLY A 142 -20.09 16.75 -9.73
C GLY A 142 -20.13 18.28 -9.87
N ASP A 143 -19.16 18.98 -9.29
CA ASP A 143 -19.09 20.45 -9.40
C ASP A 143 -18.69 20.89 -10.82
N CYS A 144 -17.67 20.24 -11.41
CA CYS A 144 -17.26 20.47 -12.80
C CYS A 144 -18.37 20.13 -13.79
N HIS A 145 -19.09 19.03 -13.56
CA HIS A 145 -20.21 18.65 -14.42
C HIS A 145 -21.35 19.69 -14.40
N ARG A 146 -21.65 20.29 -13.24
CA ARG A 146 -22.65 21.38 -13.16
C ARG A 146 -22.23 22.62 -13.94
N VAL A 147 -20.94 22.98 -13.86
CA VAL A 147 -20.40 24.14 -14.60
C VAL A 147 -20.53 23.92 -16.11
N GLU A 148 -20.21 22.73 -16.62
CA GLU A 148 -20.39 22.41 -18.04
C GLU A 148 -21.87 22.36 -18.46
N ALA A 149 -22.75 21.85 -17.58
CA ALA A 149 -24.19 21.81 -17.81
C ALA A 149 -24.87 23.20 -17.75
N LYS A 150 -24.13 24.27 -17.44
CA LYS A 150 -24.63 25.64 -17.20
C LYS A 150 -25.59 25.76 -16.00
N ASP A 151 -25.52 24.83 -15.06
CA ASP A 151 -26.24 24.86 -13.79
C ASP A 151 -25.46 25.67 -12.75
N PHE A 152 -25.38 26.99 -12.97
CA PHE A 152 -24.52 27.87 -12.17
C PHE A 152 -25.12 28.22 -10.80
N TRP A 153 -26.44 28.37 -10.72
CA TRP A 153 -27.13 28.89 -9.54
C TRP A 153 -27.65 27.75 -8.67
N LYS A 154 -27.20 27.71 -7.41
CA LYS A 154 -27.83 26.90 -6.36
C LYS A 154 -29.06 27.60 -5.76
N ALA A 155 -29.09 28.94 -5.82
CA ALA A 155 -30.17 29.78 -5.34
C ALA A 155 -30.22 31.08 -6.16
N VAL A 156 -31.40 31.67 -6.27
CA VAL A 156 -31.65 32.95 -6.96
C VAL A 156 -32.39 33.86 -5.98
N ILE A 157 -31.85 35.05 -5.72
CA ILE A 157 -32.52 36.10 -4.94
C ILE A 157 -32.97 37.17 -5.91
N GLN A 158 -34.28 37.36 -6.04
CA GLN A 158 -34.86 38.40 -6.89
C GLN A 158 -35.18 39.64 -6.05
N VAL A 159 -34.33 40.66 -6.14
CA VAL A 159 -34.61 41.97 -5.54
C VAL A 159 -35.50 42.75 -6.50
N ARG A 160 -36.62 43.26 -6.01
CA ARG A 160 -37.53 44.13 -6.76
C ARG A 160 -37.76 45.43 -5.99
N GLN A 161 -37.65 46.53 -6.71
CA GLN A 161 -38.03 47.86 -6.23
C GLN A 161 -39.28 48.29 -7.03
N LYS A 162 -40.26 48.88 -6.34
CA LYS A 162 -41.42 49.50 -6.99
C LYS A 162 -41.08 50.90 -7.46
#